data_AF-A0A395IY21-F1
#
_entry.id   AF-A0A395IY21-F1
#
_cell.length_a   1.000
_cell.length_b   1.000
_cell.length_c   1.000
_cell.angle_alpha   90.00
_cell.angle_beta   90.00
_cell.angle_gamma   90.00
#
_symmetry.space_group_name_H-M   'P 1'
#
loop_
_entity.id
_entity.type
_entity.pdbx_description
1 polymer ?
#
loop_
_entity_poly.entity_id
_entity_poly.type
_entity_poly.pdbx_seq_one_letter_code
_entity_poly.pdbx_strand_id
1 'polypeptide(L)'
;MKQLDIRIKWSPGHMEIEGNEEADRLANAGATGPMDQAIDKLPTISGVRTIVRQKRLYAETNWWEEMKTSLSAGYKEWSPKYNTKEPKELTLPRAVLHRLLAMKTGHGDYAAYHQRFDHQNNKLECSCGSAKEPYHFFKCTINNLKRSDWPLAL
;
A
#
# COMPACT_ATOMS: atom_id res chain seq x y z
N MET A 1 52.77 -36.41 -0.52
CA MET A 1 51.69 -35.42 -0.73
C MET A 1 52.17 -34.41 -1.75
N LYS A 2 51.39 -34.07 -2.78
CA LYS A 2 51.75 -33.00 -3.72
C LYS A 2 51.53 -31.66 -3.01
N GLN A 3 52.57 -30.85 -2.91
CA GLN A 3 52.48 -29.48 -2.40
C GLN A 3 52.02 -28.59 -3.57
N LEU A 4 50.91 -27.87 -3.38
CA LEU A 4 50.39 -26.93 -4.37
C LEU A 4 50.74 -25.51 -3.93
N ASP A 5 51.26 -24.68 -4.85
CA ASP A 5 51.41 -23.24 -4.63
C ASP A 5 50.04 -22.58 -4.86
N ILE A 6 49.38 -22.18 -3.76
CA ILE A 6 48.03 -21.59 -3.78
C ILE A 6 48.14 -20.12 -3.41
N ARG A 7 47.54 -19.26 -4.23
CA ARG A 7 47.43 -17.82 -3.98
C ARG A 7 45.96 -17.40 -3.91
N ILE A 8 45.59 -16.64 -2.88
CA ILE A 8 44.22 -16.22 -2.61
C ILE A 8 44.08 -14.72 -2.95
N LYS A 9 43.00 -14.36 -3.65
CA LYS A 9 42.63 -12.96 -3.95
C LYS A 9 41.12 -12.77 -3.74
N TRP A 10 40.74 -11.58 -3.28
CA TRP A 10 39.35 -11.17 -3.16
C TRP A 10 38.92 -10.39 -4.41
N SER A 11 37.73 -10.69 -4.92
CA SER A 11 37.12 -9.99 -6.05
C SER A 11 35.86 -9.25 -5.58
N PRO A 12 35.63 -8.00 -6.03
CA PRO A 12 34.35 -7.35 -5.83
C PRO A 12 33.24 -8.08 -6.60
N GLY A 13 32.04 -8.15 -6.02
CA GLY A 13 30.86 -8.72 -6.66
C GLY A 13 30.21 -7.74 -7.63
N HIS A 14 29.49 -8.28 -8.63
CA HIS A 14 28.71 -7.52 -9.63
C HIS A 14 29.54 -6.49 -10.43
N MET A 15 30.78 -6.85 -10.75
CA MET A 15 31.72 -6.03 -11.53
C MET A 15 32.00 -6.63 -12.90
N GLU A 16 31.17 -7.55 -13.38
CA GLU A 16 31.29 -8.18 -14.71
C GLU A 16 32.60 -8.95 -14.92
N ILE A 17 33.24 -9.40 -13.83
CA ILE A 17 34.44 -10.24 -13.91
C ILE A 17 33.98 -11.64 -14.34
N GLU A 18 34.26 -11.99 -15.60
CA GLU A 18 33.75 -13.20 -16.26
C GLU A 18 33.83 -14.46 -15.40
N GLY A 19 34.99 -14.75 -14.79
CA GLY A 19 35.15 -15.93 -13.94
C GLY A 19 34.35 -15.88 -12.63
N ASN A 20 34.12 -14.69 -12.07
CA ASN A 20 33.30 -14.52 -10.86
C ASN A 20 31.80 -14.62 -11.18
N GLU A 21 31.36 -13.99 -12.27
CA GLU A 21 29.97 -14.07 -12.74
C GLU A 21 29.62 -15.50 -13.17
N GLU A 22 30.52 -16.21 -13.86
CA GLU A 22 30.31 -17.61 -14.23
C GLU A 22 30.29 -18.53 -13.00
N ALA A 23 31.16 -18.29 -12.02
CA ALA A 23 31.11 -19.00 -10.74
C ALA A 23 29.79 -18.77 -10.00
N ASP A 24 29.29 -17.53 -9.95
CA ASP A 24 28.01 -17.18 -9.31
C ASP A 24 26.83 -17.79 -10.08
N ARG A 25 26.85 -17.75 -11.42
CA ARG A 25 25.86 -18.40 -12.29
C ARG A 25 25.80 -19.90 -12.05
N LEU A 26 26.95 -20.57 -11.97
CA LEU A 26 27.05 -22.01 -11.68
C LEU A 26 26.59 -22.35 -10.27
N ALA A 27 26.94 -21.53 -9.28
CA ALA A 27 26.49 -21.70 -7.89
C ALA A 27 24.95 -21.57 -7.79
N ASN A 28 24.36 -20.56 -8.44
CA ASN A 28 22.92 -20.35 -8.51
C ASN A 28 22.21 -21.51 -9.22
N ALA A 29 22.76 -22.00 -10.35
CA ALA A 29 22.23 -23.15 -11.05
C ALA A 29 22.25 -24.42 -10.18
N GLY A 30 23.33 -24.63 -9.42
CA GLY A 30 23.47 -25.71 -8.44
C GLY A 30 22.47 -25.60 -7.29
N ALA A 31 22.16 -24.38 -6.83
CA ALA A 31 21.15 -24.14 -5.81
C ALA A 31 19.73 -24.50 -6.26
N THR A 32 19.45 -24.45 -7.57
CA THR A 32 18.17 -24.89 -8.18
C THR A 32 18.15 -26.36 -8.62
N GLY A 33 19.27 -27.09 -8.51
CA GLY A 33 19.34 -28.52 -8.85
C GLY A 33 18.56 -29.41 -7.86
N PRO A 34 18.41 -30.72 -8.15
CA PRO A 34 17.85 -31.65 -7.17
C PRO A 34 18.68 -31.57 -5.90
N MET A 35 18.06 -31.12 -4.81
CA MET A 35 18.70 -31.15 -3.50
C MET A 35 19.15 -32.58 -3.22
N ASP A 36 20.40 -32.76 -2.80
CA ASP A 36 20.84 -34.01 -2.19
C ASP A 36 19.78 -34.43 -1.17
N GLN A 37 19.12 -35.56 -1.44
CA GLN A 37 17.99 -36.09 -0.68
C GLN A 37 18.42 -36.63 0.69
N ALA A 38 19.45 -36.04 1.29
CA ALA A 38 19.88 -36.35 2.63
C ALA A 38 18.76 -35.95 3.60
N ILE A 39 18.37 -36.92 4.41
CA ILE A 39 17.28 -36.91 5.41
C ILE A 39 17.44 -35.78 6.46
N ASP A 40 18.57 -35.08 6.47
CA ASP A 40 19.01 -34.20 7.55
C ASP A 40 18.77 -32.70 7.30
N LYS A 41 18.23 -32.30 6.15
CA LYS A 41 18.01 -30.87 5.83
C LYS A 41 16.59 -30.44 6.15
N LEU A 42 16.30 -30.28 7.45
CA LEU A 42 15.16 -29.49 7.91
C LEU A 42 15.16 -28.13 7.21
N PRO A 43 13.98 -27.59 6.83
CA PRO A 43 13.92 -26.31 6.13
C PRO A 43 14.58 -25.22 6.97
N THR A 44 15.43 -24.40 6.34
CA THR A 44 16.08 -23.29 7.04
C THR A 44 15.01 -22.35 7.60
N ILE A 45 15.31 -21.67 8.72
CA ILE A 45 14.41 -20.67 9.30
C ILE A 45 14.01 -19.62 8.25
N SER A 46 14.95 -19.23 7.40
CA SER A 46 14.69 -18.32 6.27
C SER A 46 13.71 -18.92 5.25
N GLY A 47 13.87 -20.18 4.87
CA GLY A 47 12.94 -20.88 3.98
C GLY A 47 11.52 -20.96 4.55
N VAL A 48 11.40 -21.34 5.82
CA VAL A 48 10.10 -21.38 6.53
C VAL A 48 9.46 -19.98 6.56
N ARG A 49 10.23 -18.94 6.90
CA ARG A 49 9.73 -17.54 6.90
C ARG A 49 9.24 -17.10 5.52
N THR A 50 9.95 -17.48 4.45
CA THR A 50 9.52 -17.19 3.07
C THR A 50 8.19 -17.85 2.75
N ILE A 51 8.03 -19.14 3.08
CA ILE A 51 6.78 -19.88 2.87
C ILE A 51 5.63 -19.22 3.65
N VAL A 52 5.84 -18.86 4.91
CA VAL A 52 4.83 -18.17 5.73
C VAL A 52 4.44 -16.83 5.11
N ARG A 53 5.42 -16.04 4.66
CA ARG A 53 5.18 -14.75 3.99
C ARG A 53 4.35 -14.92 2.71
N GLN A 54 4.66 -15.93 1.89
CA GLN A 54 3.91 -16.24 0.68
C GLN A 54 2.47 -16.65 0.99
N LYS A 55 2.28 -17.57 1.95
CA LYS A 55 0.93 -17.99 2.38
C LYS A 55 0.10 -16.83 2.93
N ARG A 56 0.71 -15.96 3.72
CA ARG A 56 0.06 -14.75 4.24
C ARG A 56 -0.36 -13.82 3.10
N LEU A 57 0.55 -13.51 2.17
CA LEU A 57 0.24 -12.63 1.04
C LEU A 57 -0.89 -13.19 0.18
N TYR A 58 -0.87 -14.50 -0.09
CA TYR A 58 -1.92 -15.19 -0.84
C TYR A 58 -3.28 -15.09 -0.12
N ALA A 59 -3.33 -15.41 1.17
CA ALA A 59 -4.55 -15.31 1.96
C ALA A 59 -5.10 -13.87 2.03
N GLU A 60 -4.24 -12.88 2.26
CA GLU A 60 -4.62 -11.46 2.29
C GLU A 60 -5.18 -11.00 0.93
N THR A 61 -4.55 -11.40 -0.17
CA THR A 61 -4.98 -11.04 -1.52
C THR A 61 -6.34 -11.65 -1.84
N ASN A 62 -6.49 -12.96 -1.64
CA ASN A 62 -7.74 -13.66 -1.93
C ASN A 62 -8.90 -13.14 -1.09
N TRP A 63 -8.68 -12.96 0.21
CA TRP A 63 -9.68 -12.39 1.09
C TRP A 63 -10.10 -10.99 0.64
N TRP A 64 -9.16 -10.14 0.23
CA TRP A 64 -9.50 -8.80 -0.27
C TRP A 64 -10.28 -8.85 -1.59
N GLU A 65 -9.90 -9.72 -2.51
CA GLU A 65 -10.65 -9.93 -3.76
C GLU A 65 -12.10 -10.37 -3.49
N GLU A 66 -12.30 -11.30 -2.54
CA GLU A 66 -13.64 -11.72 -2.11
C GLU A 66 -14.42 -10.56 -1.49
N MET A 67 -13.82 -9.80 -0.57
CA MET A 67 -14.49 -8.66 0.07
C MET A 67 -14.83 -7.53 -0.89
N LYS A 68 -14.03 -7.30 -1.93
CA LYS A 68 -14.34 -6.28 -2.95
C LYS A 68 -15.69 -6.52 -3.64
N THR A 69 -16.14 -7.77 -3.73
CA THR A 69 -17.43 -8.11 -4.36
C THR A 69 -18.62 -7.56 -3.58
N SER A 70 -18.52 -7.52 -2.24
CA SER A 70 -19.58 -7.08 -1.33
C SER A 70 -19.62 -5.57 -1.09
N LEU A 71 -18.64 -4.83 -1.62
CA LEU A 71 -18.62 -3.36 -1.52
C LEU A 71 -19.82 -2.72 -2.24
N SER A 72 -20.32 -1.63 -1.67
CA SER A 72 -21.33 -0.79 -2.33
C SER A 72 -20.74 -0.09 -3.57
N ALA A 73 -21.61 0.41 -4.45
CA ALA A 73 -21.18 1.07 -5.70
C ALA A 73 -20.18 2.22 -5.45
N GLY A 74 -20.41 3.06 -4.43
CA GLY A 74 -19.50 4.16 -4.09
C GLY A 74 -18.12 3.69 -3.61
N TYR A 75 -18.07 2.62 -2.80
CA TYR A 75 -16.79 2.03 -2.39
C TYR A 75 -16.06 1.33 -3.55
N LYS A 76 -16.78 0.78 -4.52
CA LYS A 76 -16.19 0.20 -5.73
C LYS A 76 -15.54 1.26 -6.62
N GLU A 77 -16.18 2.42 -6.78
CA GLU A 77 -15.61 3.57 -7.51
C GLU A 77 -14.32 4.07 -6.85
N TRP A 78 -14.28 4.10 -5.51
CA TRP A 78 -13.07 4.49 -4.78
C TRP A 78 -11.90 3.50 -4.94
N SER A 79 -12.18 2.24 -5.27
CA SER A 79 -11.19 1.17 -5.45
C SER A 79 -10.16 1.08 -4.32
N PRO A 80 -10.61 0.84 -3.06
CA PRO A 80 -9.70 0.73 -1.93
C PRO A 80 -8.64 -0.34 -2.14
N LYS A 81 -7.44 -0.08 -1.62
CA LYS A 81 -6.39 -1.09 -1.48
C LYS A 81 -6.40 -1.57 -0.04
N TYR A 82 -6.44 -2.88 0.15
CA TYR A 82 -6.18 -3.45 1.47
C TYR A 82 -4.72 -3.24 1.84
N ASN A 83 -4.48 -2.68 3.01
CA ASN A 83 -3.15 -2.50 3.57
C ASN A 83 -3.23 -2.66 5.09
N THR A 84 -2.31 -3.44 5.64
CA THR A 84 -2.16 -3.62 7.09
C THR A 84 -1.27 -2.55 7.72
N LYS A 85 -0.53 -1.79 6.91
CA LYS A 85 0.27 -0.66 7.37
C LYS A 85 -0.61 0.56 7.59
N GLU A 86 -0.22 1.36 8.58
CA GLU A 86 -0.84 2.63 8.88
C GLU A 86 -0.78 3.57 7.64
N PRO A 87 -1.92 4.07 7.14
CA PRO A 87 -1.93 5.03 6.04
C PRO A 87 -1.35 6.37 6.48
N LYS A 88 -0.61 7.03 5.57
CA LYS A 88 0.02 8.34 5.85
C LYS A 88 -1.02 9.41 6.16
N GLU A 89 -2.24 9.26 5.66
CA GLU A 89 -3.35 10.17 5.91
C GLU A 89 -3.70 10.29 7.41
N LEU A 90 -3.35 9.31 8.24
CA LEU A 90 -3.55 9.39 9.70
C LEU A 90 -2.62 10.40 10.39
N THR A 91 -1.55 10.85 9.72
CA THR A 91 -0.71 11.93 10.26
C THR A 91 -1.32 13.32 10.04
N LEU A 92 -2.38 13.43 9.23
CA LEU A 92 -3.05 14.70 8.97
C LEU A 92 -3.69 15.25 10.26
N PRO A 93 -3.73 16.58 10.42
CA PRO A 93 -4.49 17.18 11.51
C PRO A 93 -5.93 16.67 11.53
N ARG A 94 -6.47 16.38 12.73
CA ARG A 94 -7.79 15.77 12.92
C ARG A 94 -8.90 16.45 12.10
N ALA A 95 -8.90 17.77 12.02
CA ALA A 95 -9.89 18.53 11.26
C ALA A 95 -9.83 18.26 9.75
N VAL A 96 -8.64 18.08 9.20
CA VAL A 96 -8.42 17.77 7.78
C VAL A 96 -8.78 16.31 7.50
N LEU A 97 -8.31 15.39 8.35
CA LEU A 97 -8.62 13.97 8.25
C LEU A 97 -10.13 13.71 8.29
N HIS A 98 -10.84 14.35 9.23
CA HIS A 98 -12.29 14.24 9.33
C HIS A 98 -13.00 14.66 8.03
N ARG A 99 -12.60 15.78 7.42
CA ARG A 99 -13.16 16.23 6.15
C ARG A 99 -12.86 15.24 5.02
N LEU A 100 -11.62 14.75 4.94
CA LEU A 100 -11.23 13.76 3.93
C LEU A 100 -12.07 12.47 4.02
N LEU A 101 -12.28 11.95 5.24
CA LEU A 101 -13.11 10.77 5.47
C LEU A 101 -14.58 11.03 5.13
N ALA A 102 -15.13 12.18 5.52
CA ALA A 102 -16.50 12.56 5.17
C ALA A 102 -16.67 12.63 3.64
N MET A 103 -15.73 13.26 2.93
CA MET A 103 -15.75 13.36 1.46
C MET A 103 -15.72 11.98 0.80
N LYS A 104 -14.84 11.09 1.27
CA LYS A 104 -14.68 9.73 0.70
C LYS A 104 -15.88 8.84 0.96
N THR A 105 -16.44 8.90 2.16
CA THR A 105 -17.52 8.00 2.57
C THR A 105 -18.90 8.57 2.23
N GLY A 106 -18.99 9.86 1.88
CA GLY A 106 -20.26 10.56 1.69
C GLY A 106 -21.03 10.80 2.99
N HIS A 107 -20.44 10.45 4.14
CA HIS A 107 -21.03 10.62 5.47
C HIS A 107 -20.50 11.91 6.11
N GLY A 108 -21.08 13.03 5.69
CA GLY A 108 -20.78 14.35 6.22
C GLY A 108 -22.01 15.25 6.24
N ASP A 109 -21.79 16.52 6.57
CA ASP A 109 -22.78 17.59 6.47
C ASP A 109 -22.99 17.95 4.99
N TYR A 110 -23.66 17.04 4.26
CA TYR A 110 -23.97 17.17 2.84
C TYR A 110 -25.47 17.22 2.61
N ALA A 111 -25.88 18.04 1.64
CA ALA A 111 -27.28 18.24 1.31
C ALA A 111 -27.99 16.92 1.00
N ALA A 112 -27.39 16.09 0.15
CA ALA A 112 -27.94 14.78 -0.24
C ALA A 112 -28.12 13.83 0.96
N TYR A 113 -27.21 13.87 1.94
CA TYR A 113 -27.32 13.07 3.16
C TYR A 113 -28.49 13.55 4.02
N HIS A 114 -28.59 14.85 4.29
CA HIS A 114 -29.69 15.40 5.09
C HIS A 114 -31.06 15.22 4.43
N GLN A 115 -31.14 15.33 3.10
CA GLN A 115 -32.36 15.07 2.33
C GLN A 115 -32.80 13.60 2.40
N ARG A 116 -31.84 12.66 2.31
CA ARG A 116 -32.15 11.22 2.36
C ARG A 116 -32.73 10.78 3.71
N PHE A 117 -32.28 11.40 4.80
CA PHE A 117 -32.67 11.03 6.17
C PHE A 117 -33.70 11.99 6.80
N ASP A 118 -34.25 12.92 6.02
CA ASP A 118 -35.27 13.91 6.43
C ASP A 118 -34.94 14.64 7.75
N HIS A 119 -33.67 15.03 7.90
CA HIS A 119 -33.25 15.73 9.09
C HIS A 119 -33.76 17.19 9.06
N GLN A 120 -34.55 17.59 10.07
CA GLN A 120 -35.08 18.95 10.16
C GLN A 120 -34.02 20.00 10.54
N ASN A 121 -34.21 21.24 10.09
CA ASN A 121 -33.36 22.41 10.38
C ASN A 121 -31.90 22.36 9.88
N ASN A 122 -31.59 21.59 8.84
CA ASN A 122 -30.24 21.55 8.28
C ASN A 122 -30.01 22.59 7.20
N LYS A 123 -28.84 23.23 7.26
CA LYS A 123 -28.37 24.12 6.19
C LYS A 123 -27.85 23.25 5.04
N LEU A 124 -28.67 23.08 4.01
CA LEU A 124 -28.30 22.33 2.80
C LEU A 124 -27.28 23.08 1.94
N GLU A 125 -27.19 24.39 2.13
CA GLU A 125 -26.31 25.27 1.37
C GLU A 125 -25.11 25.73 2.19
N CYS A 126 -23.99 25.90 1.50
CA CYS A 126 -22.82 26.61 2.03
C CYS A 126 -23.10 28.12 2.03
N SER A 127 -22.34 28.87 2.85
CA SER A 127 -22.37 30.34 2.85
C SER A 127 -22.03 30.97 1.49
N CYS A 128 -21.45 30.22 0.54
CA CYS A 128 -21.25 30.68 -0.83
C CYS A 128 -22.49 30.53 -1.73
N GLY A 129 -23.62 30.03 -1.21
CA GLY A 129 -24.88 29.84 -1.93
C GLY A 129 -24.98 28.56 -2.75
N SER A 130 -23.99 27.67 -2.71
CA SER A 130 -24.05 26.36 -3.39
C SER A 130 -24.45 25.24 -2.42
N ALA A 131 -25.08 24.19 -2.95
CA ALA A 131 -25.36 22.99 -2.17
C ALA A 131 -24.08 22.35 -1.59
N LYS A 132 -24.19 21.81 -0.37
CA LYS A 132 -23.10 21.08 0.28
C LYS A 132 -22.93 19.71 -0.36
N GLU A 133 -22.06 19.63 -1.36
CA GLU A 133 -21.64 18.37 -1.99
C GLU A 133 -20.30 17.87 -1.40
N PRO A 134 -19.99 16.57 -1.50
CA PRO A 134 -18.70 16.01 -1.06
C PRO A 134 -17.48 16.82 -1.52
N TYR A 135 -17.41 17.15 -2.81
CA TYR A 135 -16.27 17.88 -3.37
C TYR A 135 -16.41 19.41 -3.28
N HIS A 136 -17.46 19.92 -2.64
CA HIS A 136 -17.72 21.35 -2.54
C HIS A 136 -16.54 22.08 -1.87
N PHE A 137 -15.86 21.45 -0.92
CA PHE A 137 -14.70 22.03 -0.24
C PHE A 137 -13.65 22.62 -1.19
N PHE A 138 -13.36 21.92 -2.31
CA PHE A 138 -12.38 22.35 -3.32
C PHE A 138 -12.95 23.33 -4.35
N LYS A 139 -14.28 23.32 -4.56
CA LYS A 139 -14.98 24.16 -5.53
C LYS A 139 -15.51 25.46 -4.93
N CYS A 140 -15.63 25.54 -3.61
CA CYS A 140 -16.21 26.67 -2.89
C CYS A 140 -15.41 27.95 -3.17
N THR A 141 -16.10 28.97 -3.64
CA THR A 141 -15.50 30.29 -3.95
C THR A 141 -14.89 30.93 -2.70
N ILE A 142 -15.57 30.85 -1.56
CA ILE A 142 -15.09 31.40 -0.28
C ILE A 142 -13.80 30.70 0.19
N ASN A 143 -13.73 29.37 0.08
CA ASN A 143 -12.50 28.64 0.44
C ASN A 143 -11.37 28.92 -0.53
N ASN A 144 -11.67 29.00 -1.84
CA ASN A 144 -10.67 29.28 -2.87
C ASN A 144 -10.04 30.67 -2.70
N LEU A 145 -10.79 31.67 -2.20
CA LEU A 145 -10.23 32.98 -1.85
C LEU A 145 -9.15 32.91 -0.75
N LYS A 146 -9.22 31.91 0.13
CA LYS A 146 -8.27 31.70 1.24
C LYS A 146 -7.22 30.63 0.95
N ARG A 147 -7.18 30.13 -0.30
CA ARG A 147 -6.34 28.98 -0.67
C ARG A 147 -4.85 29.30 -0.62
N SER A 148 -4.48 30.56 -0.82
CA SER A 148 -3.09 31.05 -0.63
C SER A 148 -2.57 30.83 0.78
N ASP A 149 -3.47 30.81 1.77
CA ASP A 149 -3.13 30.72 3.19
C ASP A 149 -3.06 29.26 3.66
N TRP A 150 -3.32 28.30 2.77
CA TRP A 150 -3.31 26.90 3.12
C TRP A 150 -1.87 26.39 3.20
N PRO A 151 -1.56 25.50 4.15
CA PRO A 151 -0.23 24.93 4.25
C PRO A 151 0.09 24.22 2.93
N LEU A 152 1.15 24.67 2.27
CA LEU A 152 1.76 23.92 1.17
C LEU A 152 2.27 22.61 1.77
N ALA A 153 1.93 21.49 1.13
CA ALA A 153 2.35 20.18 1.58
C ALA A 153 3.89 20.15 1.73
N LEU A 154 4.36 19.80 2.92
CA LEU A 154 5.75 19.46 3.22
C LEU A 154 6.15 18.16 2.53
#